data_AF-A0A0S7ZTJ8-F1
#
_entry.id   AF-A0A0S7ZTJ8-F1
#
_cell.length_a   1.000
_cell.length_b   1.000
_cell.length_c   1.000
_cell.angle_alpha   90.00
_cell.angle_beta   90.00
_cell.angle_gamma   90.00
#
_symmetry.space_group_name_H-M   'P 1'
#
loop_
_entity.id
_entity.type
_entity.pdbx_description
1 polymer ?
#
loop_
_entity_poly.entity_id
_entity_poly.type
_entity_poly.pdbx_seq_one_letter_code
_entity_poly.pdbx_strand_id
1 'polypeptide(L)' 'AAANIFVIAAGSGKSNILKEVLLTESSDTPYPVQRIDPAGELVWYIDASAAALLPNTLLATQ' A
#
# COMPACT_ATOMS: atom_id res chain seq x y z
N ALA A 1 8.65 -18.92 2.36
CA ALA A 1 8.17 -17.53 2.32
C ALA A 1 9.15 -16.70 1.49
N ALA A 2 8.69 -15.66 0.80
CA ALA A 2 9.60 -14.71 0.14
C ALA A 2 10.24 -13.81 1.20
N ALA A 3 11.53 -13.51 1.05
CA ALA A 3 12.22 -12.59 1.95
C ALA A 3 11.83 -11.13 1.67
N ASN A 4 11.70 -10.74 0.39
CA ASN A 4 11.36 -9.36 0.02
C ASN A 4 10.22 -9.35 -0.99
N ILE A 5 9.26 -8.44 -0.81
CA ILE A 5 8.10 -8.28 -1.67
C ILE A 5 7.99 -6.82 -2.09
N PHE A 6 7.83 -6.62 -3.39
CA PHE A 6 7.57 -5.31 -3.99
C PHE A 6 6.14 -5.29 -4.53
N VAL A 7 5.35 -4.30 -4.11
CA VAL A 7 3.99 -4.09 -4.61
C VAL A 7 3.95 -2.81 -5.42
N ILE A 8 3.46 -2.90 -6.66
CA ILE A 8 3.31 -1.77 -7.57
C ILE A 8 1.83 -1.49 -7.76
N ALA A 9 1.41 -0.24 -7.51
CA ALA A 9 0.03 0.21 -7.69
C ALA A 9 -0.01 1.49 -8.53
N ALA A 10 -0.76 1.45 -9.63
CA ALA A 10 -0.84 2.54 -10.60
C ALA A 10 -2.29 2.80 -11.03
N GLY A 11 -2.57 4.05 -11.39
CA GLY A 11 -3.87 4.51 -11.84
C GLY A 11 -4.82 4.96 -10.72
N SER A 12 -5.62 5.98 -11.03
CA SER A 12 -6.57 6.61 -10.11
C SER A 12 -7.59 5.65 -9.49
N GLY A 13 -7.95 4.58 -10.20
CA GLY A 13 -8.85 3.53 -9.70
C GLY A 13 -8.32 2.73 -8.51
N LYS A 14 -7.08 2.96 -8.08
CA LYS A 14 -6.48 2.32 -6.90
C LYS A 14 -6.48 3.21 -5.65
N SER A 15 -6.79 4.50 -5.77
CA SER A 15 -6.66 5.48 -4.69
C SER A 15 -7.46 5.15 -3.43
N ASN A 16 -8.74 4.78 -3.56
CA ASN A 16 -9.56 4.39 -2.40
C ASN A 16 -9.01 3.13 -1.72
N ILE A 17 -8.67 2.10 -2.52
CA ILE A 17 -8.13 0.84 -1.99
C ILE A 17 -6.81 1.09 -1.26
N LEU A 18 -5.91 1.90 -1.82
CA LEU A 18 -4.63 2.22 -1.18
C LEU A 18 -4.82 2.99 0.13
N LYS A 19 -5.77 3.92 0.17
CA LYS A 19 -6.13 4.62 1.40
C LYS A 19 -6.57 3.63 2.49
N GLU A 20 -7.43 2.67 2.14
CA GLU A 20 -7.90 1.66 3.09
C GLU A 20 -6.76 0.70 3.52
N VAL A 21 -5.98 0.22 2.56
CA VAL A 21 -4.90 -0.74 2.81
C VAL A 21 -3.79 -0.16 3.69
N LEU A 22 -3.39 1.09 3.44
CA LEU A 22 -2.22 1.71 4.07
C LEU A 22 -2.55 2.50 5.34
N LEU A 23 -3.80 2.93 5.53
CA LEU A 23 -4.18 3.78 6.68
C LEU A 23 -5.08 3.08 7.70
N THR A 24 -5.72 1.96 7.33
CA THR A 24 -6.63 1.25 8.24
C THR A 24 -5.92 0.04 8.84
N GLU A 25 -5.52 0.15 10.11
CA GLU A 25 -4.84 -0.93 10.84
C GLU A 25 -5.76 -2.11 11.19
N SER A 26 -7.07 -1.94 11.16
CA SER A 26 -8.03 -2.98 11.54
C SER A 26 -9.33 -2.83 10.75
N SER A 27 -9.47 -3.70 9.74
CA SER A 27 -10.73 -3.97 9.06
C SER A 27 -11.21 -5.36 9.48
N ASP A 28 -12.51 -5.53 9.71
CA ASP A 28 -13.12 -6.86 9.93
C ASP A 28 -12.89 -7.80 8.74
N THR A 29 -12.55 -7.25 7.57
CA THR A 29 -12.22 -8.00 6.36
C THR A 29 -11.03 -7.37 5.65
N PRO A 30 -9.78 -7.68 6.07
CA PRO A 30 -8.59 -7.10 5.48
C PRO A 30 -8.37 -7.60 4.06
N TYR A 31 -7.89 -6.72 3.18
CA TYR A 31 -7.50 -7.07 1.83
C TYR A 31 -6.38 -8.13 1.84
N PRO A 32 -6.28 -9.02 0.82
CA PRO A 32 -5.24 -10.02 0.76
C PRO A 32 -3.82 -9.45 0.93
N VAL A 33 -3.57 -8.27 0.37
CA VAL A 33 -2.26 -7.59 0.43
C VAL A 33 -1.89 -7.13 1.85
N GLN A 34 -2.87 -6.90 2.74
CA GLN A 34 -2.62 -6.56 4.16
C GLN A 34 -2.22 -7.77 5.00
N ARG A 35 -2.35 -8.99 4.46
CA ARG A 35 -1.92 -10.23 5.12
C ARG A 35 -0.50 -10.65 4.75
N ILE A 36 0.17 -9.85 3.92
CA ILE A 36 1.52 -10.13 3.45
C ILE A 36 2.50 -9.70 4.54
N ASP A 37 3.21 -10.70 5.09
CA ASP A 37 4.23 -10.52 6.14
C ASP A 37 5.53 -11.22 5.70
N PRO A 38 6.36 -10.57 4.86
CA PRO A 38 7.62 -11.14 4.42
C PRO A 38 8.64 -11.12 5.56
N ALA A 39 9.58 -12.08 5.55
CA ALA A 39 10.62 -12.13 6.59
C ALA A 39 11.61 -10.95 6.51
N GLY A 40 11.69 -10.28 5.37
CA GLY A 40 12.45 -9.05 5.13
C GLY A 40 11.50 -7.90 4.79
N GLU A 41 11.68 -7.27 3.64
CA GLU A 41 11.01 -6.00 3.34
C GLU A 41 9.73 -6.16 2.52
N LEU A 42 8.74 -5.32 2.82
CA LEU A 42 7.58 -5.03 1.99
C LEU A 42 7.65 -3.58 1.51
N VAL A 43 7.92 -3.39 0.21
CA VAL A 43 8.08 -2.05 -0.38
C VAL A 43 6.96 -1.75 -1.37
N TRP A 44 6.43 -0.54 -1.31
CA TRP A 44 5.34 -0.05 -2.17
C TRP A 44 5.84 1.00 -3.15
N TYR A 45 5.56 0.80 -4.44
CA TYR A 45 5.72 1.81 -5.48
C TYR A 45 4.35 2.23 -5.99
N ILE A 46 4.04 3.51 -5.82
CA ILE A 46 2.70 4.06 -6.08
C ILE A 46 2.86 5.28 -6.99
N ASP A 47 2.12 5.33 -8.10
CA ASP A 47 2.11 6.52 -8.95
C ASP A 47 1.31 7.68 -8.32
N ALA A 48 1.50 8.89 -8.83
CA ALA A 48 0.83 10.08 -8.29
C ALA A 48 -0.71 9.99 -8.32
N SER A 49 -1.28 9.32 -9.33
CA SER A 49 -2.73 9.20 -9.48
C SER A 49 -3.34 8.22 -8.49
N ALA A 50 -2.62 7.14 -8.18
CA ALA A 50 -2.98 6.13 -7.19
C ALA A 50 -2.75 6.66 -5.76
N ALA A 51 -1.75 7.53 -5.57
CA ALA A 51 -1.45 8.18 -4.29
C ALA A 51 -2.41 9.34 -3.92
N ALA A 52 -3.34 9.71 -4.78
CA ALA A 52 -4.14 10.94 -4.67
C ALA A 52 -4.94 11.11 -3.36
N LEU A 53 -5.19 10.03 -2.62
CA LEU A 53 -5.93 10.04 -1.34
C LEU A 53 -5.05 9.71 -0.12
N LEU A 54 -3.75 9.56 -0.31
CA LEU A 54 -2.81 9.30 0.77
C LEU A 54 -2.38 10.63 1.42
N PRO A 55 -2.13 10.65 2.73
CA PRO A 55 -1.61 11.84 3.41
C PRO A 55 -0.20 12.16 2.91
N ASN A 56 0.13 13.44 2.81
CA ASN A 56 1.45 13.92 2.36
C ASN A 56 2.62 13.36 3.19
N THR A 57 2.38 12.96 4.43
CA THR A 57 3.39 12.31 5.30
C THR A 57 3.85 10.97 4.75
N LEU A 58 3.02 10.26 3.98
CA LEU A 58 3.40 9.02 3.29
C LEU A 58 4.00 9.26 1.90
N LEU A 59 3.89 10.48 1.39
CA LEU A 59 4.48 10.89 0.11
C LEU A 59 5.89 11.47 0.31
N ALA A 60 6.26 11.77 1.56
CA ALA A 60 7.56 12.31 1.95
C ALA A 60 8.59 11.17 2.16
N THR A 61 8.80 10.37 1.13
CA THR A 61 9.99 9.52 1.01
C THR A 61 10.26 9.31 -0.48
N GLN A 62 10.96 10.26 -1.07
CA GLN A 62 11.81 10.04 -2.23
C GLN A 62 13.19 10.59 -1.93
#